data_AF-A0A7X6XFI6-F1
#
_entry.id   AF-A0A7X6XFI6-F1
#
_cell.length_a   1.000
_cell.length_b   1.000
_cell.length_c   1.000
_cell.angle_alpha   90.00
_cell.angle_beta   90.00
_cell.angle_gamma   90.00
#
_symmetry.space_group_name_H-M   'P 1'
#
loop_
_entity.id
_entity.type
_entity.pdbx_description
1 polymer ?
#
loop_
_entity_poly.entity_id
_entity_poly.type
_entity_poly.pdbx_seq_one_letter_code
_entity_poly.pdbx_strand_id
1 'polypeptide(L)'
;MATPTTDTVLPKISPKKIAKIINDPEKTAKAVNLMYVTDSEEGITRKKWGRGFRYTFEEKKVADKKQLERIKKLVIPPAWRDVWICSIDNGHLQVTGMDDKNRKQYIYHPIWIALRNQT
;
A
#
# COMPACT_ATOMS: atom_id res chain seq x y z
N MET A 1 11.23 9.25 -20.84
CA MET A 1 10.55 9.90 -19.69
C MET A 1 11.09 9.25 -18.43
N ALA A 2 11.84 9.99 -17.62
CA ALA A 2 12.64 9.46 -16.52
C ALA A 2 11.75 8.79 -15.46
N THR A 3 11.95 7.49 -15.26
CA THR A 3 11.46 6.76 -14.09
C THR A 3 12.09 7.40 -12.85
N PRO A 4 11.33 7.81 -11.82
CA PRO A 4 11.95 8.28 -10.58
C PRO A 4 12.69 7.11 -9.94
N THR A 5 14.01 7.19 -10.00
CA THR A 5 15.05 6.60 -9.16
C THR A 5 14.53 5.64 -8.08
N THR A 6 14.67 4.33 -8.34
CA THR A 6 14.45 3.26 -7.35
C THR A 6 15.65 3.06 -6.41
N ASP A 7 16.72 3.85 -6.55
CA ASP A 7 18.02 3.63 -5.88
C ASP A 7 18.13 4.09 -4.41
N THR A 8 17.12 4.70 -3.79
CA THR A 8 17.35 5.43 -2.52
C THR A 8 16.77 4.82 -1.24
N VAL A 9 16.02 3.71 -1.24
CA VAL A 9 15.32 3.30 0.00
C VAL A 9 15.31 1.80 0.32
N LEU A 10 16.31 1.04 -0.15
CA LEU A 10 16.61 -0.21 0.53
C LEU A 10 17.53 0.12 1.70
N PRO A 11 17.10 -0.03 2.97
CA PRO A 11 18.06 -0.06 4.06
C PRO A 11 19.10 -1.13 3.74
N LYS A 12 20.36 -0.87 4.08
CA LYS A 12 21.50 -1.78 3.86
C LYS A 12 21.32 -3.06 4.68
N ILE A 13 20.37 -3.91 4.31
CA ILE A 13 20.11 -5.21 4.92
C ILE A 13 20.92 -6.22 4.13
N SER A 14 21.74 -7.00 4.84
CA SER A 14 22.53 -8.05 4.20
C SER A 14 21.63 -9.16 3.66
N PRO A 15 21.95 -9.78 2.51
CA PRO A 15 21.13 -10.84 1.90
C PRO A 15 20.85 -12.03 2.84
N LYS A 16 21.85 -12.41 3.65
CA LYS A 16 21.69 -13.45 4.69
C LYS A 16 20.62 -13.11 5.72
N LYS A 17 20.47 -11.82 6.05
CA LYS A 17 19.46 -11.35 7.00
C LYS A 17 18.07 -11.34 6.35
N ILE A 18 17.96 -10.97 5.06
CA ILE A 18 16.72 -11.03 4.27
C ILE A 18 16.18 -12.47 4.22
N ALA A 19 17.00 -13.45 3.84
CA ALA A 19 16.58 -14.85 3.77
C ALA A 19 16.08 -15.42 5.10
N LYS A 20 16.62 -14.93 6.23
CA LYS A 20 16.20 -15.38 7.57
C LYS A 20 14.89 -14.75 8.03
N ILE A 21 14.59 -13.52 7.57
CA ILE A 21 13.37 -12.79 7.97
C ILE A 21 12.21 -12.99 6.98
N ILE A 22 12.46 -13.38 5.73
CA ILE A 22 11.43 -13.44 4.68
C ILE A 22 10.24 -14.37 5.00
N ASN A 23 10.49 -15.41 5.80
CA ASN A 23 9.45 -16.34 6.27
C ASN A 23 8.53 -15.72 7.33
N ASP A 24 8.95 -14.60 7.94
CA ASP A 24 8.21 -13.85 8.94
C ASP A 24 7.87 -12.46 8.38
N PRO A 25 6.63 -12.26 7.90
CA PRO A 25 6.26 -11.03 7.22
C PRO A 25 6.27 -9.81 8.14
N GLU A 26 5.99 -9.98 9.43
CA GLU A 26 6.03 -8.90 10.42
C GLU A 26 7.46 -8.43 10.68
N LYS A 27 8.38 -9.38 10.90
CA LYS A 27 9.81 -9.06 11.07
C LYS A 27 10.40 -8.43 9.82
N THR A 28 9.98 -8.91 8.64
CA THR A 28 10.40 -8.34 7.36
C THR A 28 9.98 -6.88 7.24
N ALA A 29 8.71 -6.57 7.52
CA ALA A 29 8.20 -5.21 7.46
C ALA A 29 8.99 -4.30 8.41
N LYS A 30 9.16 -4.72 9.67
CA LYS A 30 9.90 -3.95 10.68
C LYS A 30 11.36 -3.71 10.30
N ALA A 31 12.02 -4.69 9.67
CA ALA A 31 13.41 -4.56 9.24
C ALA A 31 13.62 -3.46 8.18
N VAL A 32 12.59 -3.19 7.37
CA VAL A 32 12.60 -2.11 6.37
C VAL A 32 11.82 -0.86 6.81
N ASN A 33 11.56 -0.71 8.11
CA ASN A 33 10.79 0.39 8.70
C ASN A 33 9.37 0.52 8.11
N LEU A 34 8.80 -0.59 7.66
CA LEU A 34 7.41 -0.72 7.28
C LEU A 34 6.60 -1.33 8.44
N MET A 35 5.32 -0.94 8.53
CA MET A 35 4.38 -1.60 9.41
C MET A 35 3.68 -2.76 8.70
N TYR A 36 3.60 -3.89 9.38
CA TYR A 36 2.72 -4.97 8.95
C TYR A 36 1.28 -4.55 9.24
N VAL A 37 0.45 -4.48 8.20
CA VAL A 37 -0.93 -4.00 8.25
C VAL A 37 -1.81 -4.88 7.41
N THR A 38 -3.05 -5.09 7.85
CA THR A 38 -4.02 -5.92 7.11
C THR A 38 -5.25 -5.11 6.77
N ASP A 39 -6.00 -5.55 5.76
CA ASP A 39 -7.21 -4.84 5.34
C ASP A 39 -8.43 -5.07 6.24
N SER A 40 -8.23 -5.82 7.33
CA SER A 40 -9.18 -5.92 8.45
C SER A 40 -9.06 -4.75 9.44
N GLU A 41 -7.97 -3.99 9.38
CA GLU A 41 -7.73 -2.84 10.27
C GLU A 41 -8.42 -1.57 9.75
N GLU A 42 -8.49 -0.55 10.59
CA GLU A 42 -9.06 0.74 10.23
C GLU A 42 -8.27 1.39 9.08
N GLY A 43 -8.98 1.71 8.01
CA GLY A 43 -8.41 2.29 6.82
C GLY A 43 -9.35 3.26 6.13
N ILE A 44 -8.83 3.91 5.12
CA ILE A 44 -9.57 4.84 4.28
C ILE A 44 -10.36 4.02 3.26
N THR A 45 -11.68 4.11 3.28
CA THR A 45 -12.55 3.53 2.26
C THR A 45 -12.68 4.46 1.07
N ARG A 46 -12.60 3.92 -0.15
CA ARG A 46 -12.96 4.65 -1.37
C ARG A 46 -14.37 4.27 -1.82
N LYS A 47 -15.26 5.27 -1.94
CA LYS A 47 -16.63 5.10 -2.44
C LYS A 47 -16.84 5.93 -3.71
N LYS A 48 -17.60 5.42 -4.68
CA LYS A 48 -17.98 6.18 -5.87
C LYS A 48 -18.95 7.30 -5.47
N TRP A 49 -18.72 8.51 -5.96
CA TRP A 49 -19.55 9.68 -5.67
C TRP A 49 -19.68 10.57 -6.91
N GLY A 50 -20.86 10.58 -7.51
CA GLY A 50 -21.12 11.29 -8.78
C GLY A 50 -20.14 10.84 -9.88
N ARG A 51 -19.37 11.81 -10.42
CA ARG A 51 -18.37 11.59 -11.49
C ARG A 51 -17.00 11.13 -10.98
N GLY A 52 -16.81 10.99 -9.66
CA GLY A 52 -15.51 10.68 -9.07
C GLY A 52 -15.59 9.75 -7.87
N PHE A 53 -14.61 9.89 -6.98
CA PHE A 53 -14.50 9.09 -5.76
C PHE A 53 -14.44 9.99 -4.53
N ARG A 54 -15.04 9.52 -3.44
CA ARG A 54 -14.94 10.08 -2.10
C ARG A 54 -14.15 9.12 -1.23
N TYR A 55 -13.28 9.68 -0.40
CA TYR A 55 -12.48 8.95 0.57
C TYR A 55 -12.98 9.24 1.97
N THR A 56 -13.17 8.20 2.77
CA THR A 56 -13.68 8.30 4.14
C THR A 56 -12.83 7.47 5.09
N PHE A 57 -12.52 7.99 6.27
CA PHE A 57 -11.85 7.30 7.36
C PHE A 57 -12.73 7.45 8.60
N GLU A 58 -13.07 6.34 9.28
CA GLU A 58 -14.03 6.36 10.41
C GLU A 58 -15.30 7.17 10.09
N GLU A 59 -15.89 6.92 8.92
CA GLU A 59 -17.07 7.64 8.40
C GLU A 59 -16.89 9.15 8.12
N LYS A 60 -15.75 9.74 8.49
CA LYS A 60 -15.41 11.14 8.23
C LYS A 60 -14.76 11.30 6.86
N LYS A 61 -15.08 12.39 6.16
CA LYS A 61 -14.48 12.69 4.86
C LYS A 61 -12.98 13.00 5.03
N VAL A 62 -12.13 12.30 4.29
CA VAL A 62 -10.71 12.66 4.19
C VAL A 62 -10.58 13.89 3.29
N ALA A 63 -10.24 15.03 3.90
CA ALA A 63 -10.02 16.30 3.21
C ALA A 63 -8.55 16.72 3.18
N ASP A 64 -7.69 15.99 3.89
CA ASP A 64 -6.25 16.28 3.95
C ASP A 64 -5.61 16.13 2.56
N LYS A 65 -4.99 17.22 2.08
CA LYS A 65 -4.41 17.27 0.72
C LYS A 65 -3.27 16.27 0.58
N LYS A 66 -2.42 16.12 1.60
CA LYS A 66 -1.26 15.22 1.57
C LYS A 66 -1.71 13.76 1.44
N GLN A 67 -2.73 13.36 2.19
CA GLN A 67 -3.36 12.04 2.08
C GLN A 67 -3.99 11.82 0.70
N LEU A 68 -4.74 12.79 0.19
CA LEU A 68 -5.36 12.68 -1.14
C LEU A 68 -4.32 12.58 -2.27
N GLU A 69 -3.22 13.33 -2.19
CA GLU A 69 -2.11 13.22 -3.14
C GLU A 69 -1.42 11.86 -3.05
N ARG A 70 -1.19 11.34 -1.84
CA ARG A 70 -0.66 9.99 -1.64
C ARG A 70 -1.57 8.95 -2.29
N ILE A 71 -2.87 9.01 -2.05
CA ILE A 71 -3.84 8.08 -2.63
C ILE A 71 -3.83 8.14 -4.16
N LYS A 72 -3.71 9.34 -4.76
CA LYS A 72 -3.58 9.49 -6.22
C LYS A 72 -2.33 8.80 -6.76
N LYS A 73 -1.21 8.86 -6.04
CA LYS A 73 0.06 8.19 -6.42
C LYS A 73 -0.01 6.66 -6.35
N LEU A 74 -1.00 6.09 -5.66
CA LEU A 74 -1.22 4.64 -5.61
C LEU A 74 -1.86 4.09 -6.90
N VAL A 75 -2.32 4.96 -7.81
CA VAL A 75 -2.88 4.59 -9.13
C VAL A 75 -3.94 3.48 -9.02
N ILE A 76 -4.88 3.64 -8.10
CA ILE A 76 -5.93 2.63 -7.86
C ILE A 76 -6.90 2.62 -9.05
N PRO A 77 -7.04 1.49 -9.78
CA PRO A 77 -7.91 1.43 -10.95
C PRO A 77 -9.35 1.85 -10.63
N PRO A 78 -10.02 2.62 -11.51
CA PRO A 78 -11.38 3.11 -11.25
C PRO A 78 -12.43 1.99 -11.23
N ALA A 79 -12.13 0.84 -11.85
CA ALA A 79 -13.00 -0.33 -11.86
C ALA A 79 -13.04 -1.07 -10.51
N TRP A 80 -12.06 -0.86 -9.62
CA TRP A 80 -12.02 -1.58 -8.34
C TRP A 80 -13.14 -1.14 -7.40
N ARG A 81 -13.83 -2.13 -6.84
CA ARG A 81 -14.88 -1.99 -5.82
C ARG A 81 -14.33 -2.37 -4.44
N ASP A 82 -15.08 -2.04 -3.40
CA ASP A 82 -14.75 -2.39 -2.00
C ASP A 82 -13.29 -2.09 -1.63
N VAL A 83 -12.87 -0.88 -2.00
CA VAL A 83 -11.46 -0.48 -1.88
C VAL A 83 -11.16 0.00 -0.47
N TRP A 84 -10.23 -0.69 0.17
CA TRP A 84 -9.60 -0.31 1.42
C TRP A 84 -8.21 0.27 1.13
N ILE A 85 -7.87 1.37 1.78
CA ILE A 85 -6.58 2.04 1.64
C ILE A 85 -5.99 2.24 3.03
N CYS A 86 -4.75 1.83 3.22
CA CYS A 86 -4.05 1.99 4.50
C CYS A 86 -3.94 3.48 4.87
N SER A 87 -4.19 3.85 6.12
CA SER A 87 -4.14 5.24 6.61
C SER A 87 -2.72 5.81 6.72
N ILE A 88 -1.75 4.93 6.97
CA ILE A 88 -0.31 5.24 7.09
C ILE A 88 0.43 5.01 5.77
N ASP A 89 1.50 5.76 5.53
CA ASP A 89 2.31 5.68 4.32
C ASP A 89 3.33 4.53 4.34
N ASN A 90 3.81 4.16 5.52
CA ASN A 90 4.75 3.06 5.72
C ASN A 90 4.10 1.69 5.96
N GLY A 91 2.80 1.53 5.68
CA GLY A 91 2.16 0.20 5.67
C GLY A 91 2.68 -0.65 4.52
N HIS A 92 3.05 -1.91 4.77
CA HIS A 92 3.54 -2.79 3.70
C HIS A 92 2.45 -3.06 2.63
N LEU A 93 1.20 -3.16 3.05
CA LEU A 93 0.01 -3.21 2.21
C LEU A 93 -0.61 -1.81 2.16
N GLN A 94 -0.75 -1.24 0.96
CA GLN A 94 -1.26 0.11 0.78
C GLN A 94 -2.73 0.11 0.39
N VAL A 95 -3.16 -0.82 -0.47
CA VAL A 95 -4.53 -0.87 -0.99
C VAL A 95 -4.98 -2.31 -1.16
N THR A 96 -6.22 -2.60 -0.84
CA THR A 96 -6.95 -3.77 -1.33
C THR A 96 -8.21 -3.33 -2.05
N GLY A 97 -8.70 -4.17 -2.95
CA GLY A 97 -9.97 -3.95 -3.64
C GLY A 97 -10.38 -5.15 -4.47
N MET A 98 -11.62 -5.16 -4.92
CA MET A 98 -12.18 -6.18 -5.78
C MET A 98 -12.17 -5.71 -7.23
N ASP A 99 -11.58 -6.49 -8.14
CA ASP A 99 -11.61 -6.17 -9.57
C ASP A 99 -13.00 -6.44 -10.21
N ASP A 100 -13.11 -6.15 -11.50
CA ASP A 100 -14.30 -6.41 -12.31
C ASP A 100 -14.65 -7.90 -12.39
N LYS A 101 -13.65 -8.77 -12.25
CA LYS A 101 -13.78 -10.24 -12.19
C LYS A 101 -14.00 -10.76 -10.77
N ASN A 102 -14.30 -9.89 -9.82
CA ASN A 102 -14.58 -10.23 -8.43
C ASN A 102 -13.41 -10.94 -7.72
N ARG A 103 -12.16 -10.63 -8.12
CA ARG A 103 -10.94 -11.11 -7.48
C ARG A 103 -10.36 -10.01 -6.61
N LYS A 104 -9.87 -10.39 -5.44
CA LYS A 104 -9.18 -9.48 -4.53
C LYS A 104 -7.80 -9.12 -5.10
N GLN A 105 -7.56 -7.83 -5.25
CA GLN A 105 -6.32 -7.25 -5.74
C GLN A 105 -5.65 -6.45 -4.63
N TYR A 106 -4.33 -6.33 -4.72
CA TYR A 106 -3.47 -5.74 -3.69
C TYR A 106 -2.50 -4.76 -4.33
N ILE A 107 -2.27 -3.63 -3.67
CA ILE A 107 -1.17 -2.71 -3.97
C ILE A 107 -0.28 -2.67 -2.74
N TYR A 108 0.98 -3.04 -2.90
CA TYR A 108 1.97 -3.05 -1.83
C TYR A 108 2.89 -1.83 -1.91
N HIS A 109 3.55 -1.55 -0.79
CA HIS A 109 4.61 -0.55 -0.74
C HIS A 109 5.78 -0.96 -1.67
N PRO A 110 6.37 -0.02 -2.45
CA PRO A 110 7.46 -0.36 -3.38
C PRO A 110 8.65 -1.08 -2.72
N ILE A 111 9.04 -0.66 -1.51
CA ILE A 111 10.11 -1.32 -0.74
C ILE A 111 9.77 -2.79 -0.43
N TRP A 112 8.50 -3.09 -0.13
CA TRP A 112 8.07 -4.47 0.14
C TRP A 112 8.18 -5.35 -1.10
N ILE A 113 7.77 -4.81 -2.26
CA ILE A 113 7.88 -5.50 -3.55
C ILE A 113 9.35 -5.73 -3.90
N ALA A 114 10.20 -4.70 -3.77
CA ALA A 114 11.63 -4.78 -4.06
C ALA A 114 12.32 -5.85 -3.21
N LEU A 115 11.96 -5.97 -1.93
CA LEU A 115 12.54 -6.99 -1.04
C LEU A 115 12.13 -8.40 -1.44
N ARG A 116 10.87 -8.64 -1.83
CA ARG A 116 10.42 -9.98 -2.25
C ARG A 116 10.95 -10.40 -3.62
N ASN A 117 11.20 -9.43 -4.51
CA ASN A 117 11.78 -9.71 -5.83
C ASN A 117 13.29 -10.04 -5.77
N GLN A 118 13.96 -9.86 -4.63
CA GLN A 118 15.38 -10.17 -4.44
C GLN A 118 15.66 -11.62 -4.01
N THR A 119 14.62 -12.43 -3.91
CA THR A 119 14.66 -13.86 -3.55
C THR A 119 14.20 -14.70 -4.72
#